data_AF-A0A935GPP0-F1
#
_entry.id   AF-A0A935GPP0-F1
#
_cell.length_a   1.000
_cell.length_b   1.000
_cell.length_c   1.000
_cell.angle_alpha   90.00
_cell.angle_beta   90.00
_cell.angle_gamma   90.00
#
_symmetry.space_group_name_H-M   'P 1'
#
loop_
_entity.id
_entity.type
_entity.pdbx_description
1 polymer ?
#
loop_
_entity_poly.entity_id
_entity_poly.type
_entity_poly.pdbx_seq_one_letter_code
_entity_poly.pdbx_strand_id
1 'polypeptide(L)'
;MTDAALFYELAAPSLGHDFLDDIQHAIDTVLERPELGAPVAHGFRRVLVRRFPYSLIYAVEVGHIVVVAVAHQRRRPGFWKGRL
;
A
#
# COMPACT_ATOMS: atom_id res chain seq x y z
N MET A 1 -0.88 -7.01 7.26
CA MET A 1 0.17 -5.98 7.50
C MET A 1 1.07 -6.39 8.66
N THR A 2 0.51 -6.95 9.73
CA THR A 2 1.24 -7.45 10.91
C THR A 2 2.37 -8.44 10.58
N ASP A 3 2.12 -9.43 9.73
CA ASP A 3 3.17 -10.39 9.31
C ASP A 3 4.33 -9.74 8.55
N ALA A 4 4.07 -8.68 7.78
CA ALA A 4 5.10 -7.96 7.04
C ALA A 4 5.93 -7.07 7.97
N ALA A 5 5.28 -6.37 8.91
CA ALA A 5 5.96 -5.58 9.93
C ALA A 5 6.84 -6.48 10.82
N LEU A 6 6.32 -7.63 11.24
CA LEU A 6 7.08 -8.61 12.02
C LEU A 6 8.27 -9.19 11.23
N PHE A 7 8.09 -9.51 9.95
CA PHE A 7 9.18 -9.98 9.09
C PHE A 7 10.33 -8.96 9.01
N TYR A 8 10.01 -7.67 8.87
CA TYR A 8 11.03 -6.63 8.83
C TYR A 8 11.68 -6.38 10.20
N GLU A 9 10.90 -6.37 11.29
CA GLU A 9 11.44 -6.23 12.64
C GLU A 9 12.41 -7.36 13.01
N LEU A 10 12.12 -8.59 12.56
CA LEU A 10 13.03 -9.73 12.73
C LEU A 10 14.27 -9.64 11.82
N ALA A 11 14.20 -8.92 10.71
CA ALA A 11 15.33 -8.74 9.79
C ALA A 11 16.32 -7.68 10.29
N ALA A 12 15.82 -6.60 10.90
CA ALA A 12 16.62 -5.62 11.62
C ALA A 12 15.74 -4.88 12.64
N PRO A 13 16.27 -4.55 13.84
CA PRO A 13 15.54 -3.73 14.80
C PRO A 13 15.03 -2.44 14.14
N SER A 14 13.82 -2.00 14.50
CA SER A 14 13.11 -0.79 14.00
C SER A 14 12.62 -0.81 12.55
N LEU A 15 13.00 -1.81 11.75
CA LEU A 15 12.58 -1.90 10.35
C LEU A 15 11.08 -2.23 10.21
N GLY A 16 10.48 -2.85 11.23
CA GLY A 16 9.04 -3.07 11.30
C GLY A 16 8.26 -1.78 11.54
N HIS A 17 8.76 -0.89 12.41
CA HIS A 17 8.20 0.45 12.61
C HIS A 17 8.36 1.30 11.35
N ASP A 18 9.56 1.33 10.77
CA ASP A 18 9.83 2.02 9.50
C ASP A 18 8.85 1.59 8.39
N PHE A 19 8.53 0.29 8.33
CA PHE A 19 7.55 -0.23 7.37
C PHE A 19 6.16 0.34 7.60
N LEU A 20 5.69 0.38 8.85
CA LEU A 20 4.37 0.91 9.17
C LEU A 20 4.29 2.42 8.90
N ASP A 21 5.34 3.16 9.25
CA ASP A 21 5.42 4.61 9.02
C ASP A 21 5.37 4.94 7.52
N ASP A 22 6.09 4.18 6.69
CA ASP A 22 6.08 4.37 5.24
C ASP A 22 4.72 4.04 4.61
N ILE A 23 3.99 3.06 5.16
CA ILE A 23 2.61 2.78 4.73
C ILE A 23 1.67 3.92 5.15
N GLN A 24 1.78 4.41 6.39
CA GLN A 24 0.95 5.51 6.86
C GLN A 24 1.19 6.77 6.02
N HIS A 25 2.46 7.10 5.73
CA HIS A 25 2.80 8.22 4.87
C HIS A 25 2.21 8.08 3.46
N ALA A 26 2.20 6.86 2.90
CA ALA A 26 1.55 6.61 1.62
C ALA A 26 0.03 6.81 1.68
N ILE A 27 -0.62 6.42 2.79
CA ILE A 27 -2.06 6.64 3.02
C ILE A 27 -2.36 8.14 3.12
N ASP A 28 -1.61 8.88 3.93
CA ASP A 28 -1.81 10.33 4.11
C ASP A 28 -1.65 11.06 2.78
N THR A 29 -0.64 10.67 1.99
CA THR A 29 -0.41 11.23 0.65
C THR A 29 -1.62 11.02 -0.27
N VAL A 30 -2.23 9.83 -0.28
CA VAL A 30 -3.39 9.55 -1.15
C VAL A 30 -4.70 10.08 -0.59
N LEU A 31 -4.78 10.39 0.71
CA LEU A 31 -5.90 11.15 1.29
C LEU A 31 -5.86 12.60 0.82
N GLU A 32 -4.69 13.23 0.83
CA GLU A 32 -4.51 14.61 0.39
C GLU A 32 -4.65 14.77 -1.13
N ARG A 33 -4.11 13.81 -1.89
CA ARG A 33 -4.09 13.85 -3.36
C ARG A 33 -4.43 12.48 -3.96
N PRO A 34 -5.71 12.08 -3.96
CA PRO A 34 -6.13 10.76 -4.43
C PRO A 34 -5.77 10.46 -5.89
N GLU A 35 -5.53 11.48 -6.71
CA GLU A 35 -5.16 11.36 -8.12
C GLU A 35 -3.69 11.00 -8.37
N LEU A 36 -2.81 11.10 -7.37
CA LEU A 36 -1.38 10.76 -7.49
C LEU A 36 -1.15 9.28 -7.82
N GLY A 37 -2.03 8.40 -7.35
CA GLY A 37 -1.96 6.98 -7.68
C GLY A 37 -2.25 6.74 -9.16
N ALA A 38 -1.36 5.98 -9.81
CA ALA A 38 -1.54 5.59 -11.20
C ALA A 38 -2.82 4.73 -11.33
N PRO A 39 -3.70 5.02 -12.30
CA PRO A 39 -4.90 4.22 -12.51
C PRO A 39 -4.53 2.78 -12.86
N VAL A 40 -5.30 1.84 -12.31
CA VAL A 40 -5.26 0.42 -12.66
C VAL A 40 -6.69 -0.02 -13.04
N ALA A 41 -6.86 -1.29 -13.41
CA ALA A 41 -8.17 -1.79 -13.86
C ALA A 41 -9.27 -1.58 -12.80
N HIS A 42 -10.53 -1.48 -13.25
CA HIS A 42 -11.74 -1.40 -12.42
C HIS A 42 -11.83 -0.17 -11.49
N GLY A 43 -11.30 0.98 -11.91
CA GLY A 43 -11.43 2.24 -11.16
C GLY A 43 -10.51 2.36 -9.94
N PHE A 44 -9.66 1.36 -9.71
CA PHE A 44 -8.65 1.41 -8.66
C PHE A 44 -7.43 2.23 -9.09
N ARG A 45 -6.67 2.65 -8.09
CA ARG A 45 -5.41 3.37 -8.23
C ARG A 45 -4.32 2.68 -7.42
N ARG A 46 -3.08 2.88 -7.83
CA ARG A 46 -1.90 2.30 -7.20
C ARG A 46 -0.82 3.35 -6.98
N VAL A 47 -0.31 3.44 -5.75
CA VAL A 47 0.92 4.16 -5.42
C VAL A 47 1.98 3.20 -4.87
N LEU A 48 3.25 3.51 -5.10
CA LEU A 48 4.36 2.74 -4.56
C LEU A 48 4.67 3.21 -3.14
N VAL A 49 4.99 2.28 -2.26
CA VAL A 49 5.56 2.59 -0.95
C VAL A 49 7.04 2.89 -1.15
N ARG A 50 7.53 4.00 -0.61
CA ARG A 50 8.79 4.59 -1.07
C ARG A 50 10.02 3.76 -0.71
N ARG A 51 10.12 3.25 0.51
CA ARG A 51 11.29 2.50 1.03
C ARG A 51 11.13 0.99 0.93
N PHE A 52 9.91 0.51 0.71
CA PHE A 52 9.59 -0.92 0.75
C PHE A 52 9.00 -1.39 -0.58
N PRO A 53 9.28 -2.64 -1.02
CA PRO A 53 8.78 -3.19 -2.28
C PRO A 53 7.30 -3.56 -2.21
N TYR A 54 6.47 -2.61 -1.79
CA TYR A 54 5.03 -2.71 -1.62
C TYR A 54 4.32 -1.65 -2.47
N SER A 55 3.04 -1.87 -2.70
CA SER A 55 2.15 -0.93 -3.35
C SER A 55 0.87 -0.80 -2.53
N LEU A 56 0.41 0.43 -2.36
CA LEU A 56 -0.91 0.72 -1.80
C LEU A 56 -1.90 0.78 -2.96
N ILE A 57 -3.00 0.05 -2.85
CA ILE A 57 -4.04 -0.07 -3.87
C ILE A 57 -5.35 0.37 -3.25
N TYR A 58 -6.00 1.34 -3.88
CA TYR A 58 -7.17 2.00 -3.33
C TYR A 58 -8.15 2.42 -4.41
N ALA A 59 -9.41 2.64 -4.04
CA ALA A 59 -10.42 3.31 -4.85
C ALA A 59 -10.69 4.71 -4.29
N VAL A 60 -11.12 5.63 -5.16
CA VAL A 60 -11.58 6.96 -4.77
C VAL A 60 -13.11 6.94 -4.86
N GLU A 61 -13.77 7.11 -3.72
CA GLU A 61 -15.22 7.17 -3.61
C GLU A 61 -15.67 8.57 -3.19
N VAL A 62 -16.98 8.81 -3.17
CA VAL A 62 -17.51 10.10 -2.74
C VAL A 62 -17.21 10.30 -1.25
N GLY A 63 -16.38 11.30 -0.95
CA GLY A 63 -16.05 11.72 0.41
C GLY A 63 -14.99 10.89 1.13
N HIS A 64 -14.44 9.83 0.52
CA HIS A 64 -13.40 9.00 1.15
C HIS A 64 -12.61 8.18 0.13
N ILE A 65 -11.51 7.57 0.59
CA ILE A 65 -10.78 6.54 -0.16
C ILE A 65 -10.99 5.18 0.49
N VAL A 66 -10.98 4.12 -0.31
CA VAL A 66 -11.05 2.74 0.17
C VAL A 66 -9.74 2.05 -0.15
N VAL A 67 -8.94 1.74 0.87
CA VAL A 67 -7.72 0.94 0.70
C VAL A 67 -8.08 -0.53 0.59
N VAL A 68 -7.84 -1.13 -0.58
CA VAL A 68 -8.19 -2.52 -0.88
C VAL A 68 -7.05 -3.48 -0.55
N ALA A 69 -5.81 -3.03 -0.77
CA ALA A 69 -4.64 -3.86 -0.50
C ALA A 69 -3.35 -3.05 -0.28
N VAL A 70 -2.51 -3.58 0.62
CA VAL A 70 -1.08 -3.28 0.71
C VAL A 70 -0.34 -4.50 0.18
N ALA A 71 0.15 -4.44 -1.05
CA ALA A 71 0.60 -5.58 -1.83
C ALA A 71 2.12 -5.58 -2.03
N HIS A 72 2.80 -6.64 -1.57
CA HIS A 72 4.23 -6.82 -1.88
C HIS A 72 4.42 -7.14 -3.37
N GLN A 73 5.26 -6.36 -4.05
CA GLN A 73 5.46 -6.40 -5.50
C GLN A 73 6.00 -7.74 -6.03
N ARG A 74 6.79 -8.49 -5.24
CA ARG A 74 7.46 -9.74 -5.68
C ARG A 74 6.81 -11.02 -5.16
N ARG A 75 6.17 -10.98 -3.98
CA ARG A 75 5.69 -12.22 -3.32
C ARG A 75 4.46 -12.82 -4.01
N ARG A 76 3.53 -11.99 -4.51
CA ARG A 76 2.39 -12.42 -5.35
C ARG A 76 1.90 -11.27 -6.24
N PRO A 77 2.62 -10.90 -7.31
CA PRO A 77 2.18 -9.82 -8.19
C PRO A 77 0.75 -10.06 -8.70
N GLY A 78 -0.15 -9.11 -8.42
CA GLY A 78 -1.52 -9.15 -8.91
C GLY A 78 -2.52 -9.99 -8.10
N PHE A 79 -2.18 -10.53 -6.92
CA PHE A 79 -3.15 -11.29 -6.09
C PHE A 79 -4.41 -10.49 -5.74
N TRP A 80 -4.26 -9.16 -5.62
CA TRP A 80 -5.35 -8.23 -5.37
C TRP A 80 -6.32 -8.12 -6.55
N LYS A 81 -5.92 -8.54 -7.77
CA LYS A 81 -6.79 -8.50 -8.95
C LYS A 81 -8.04 -9.38 -8.81
N GLY A 82 -7.99 -10.44 -8.01
CA GLY A 82 -9.14 -11.30 -7.70
C GLY A 82 -10.00 -10.80 -6.54
N ARG A 83 -9.64 -9.64 -5.94
CA ARG A 83 -10.44 -8.92 -4.95
C ARG A 83 -11.08 -7.65 -5.54
N LEU A 84 -10.90 -7.44 -6.85
CA LEU A 84 -11.53 -6.37 -7.63
C LEU A 84 -12.90 -6.81 -8.12
#